data_AF-A0A8T5LP53-F1
#
_entry.id   AF-A0A8T5LP53-F1
#
_cell.length_a   1.000
_cell.length_b   1.000
_cell.length_c   1.000
_cell.angle_alpha   90.00
_cell.angle_beta   90.00
_cell.angle_gamma   90.00
#
_symmetry.space_group_name_H-M   'P 1'
#
loop_
_entity.id
_entity.type
_entity.pdbx_description
1 polymer ?
#
loop_
_entity_poly.entity_id
_entity_poly.type
_entity_poly.pdbx_seq_one_letter_code
_entity_poly.pdbx_strand_id
1 'polypeptide(L)' 'MTRVICSSCGTRCEVPFKPTSSKPVYCSDCFVKKEKASSDKFSDKDFDIINEKLNKIMRALDIK' A
#
# COMPACT_ATOMS: atom_id res chain seq x y z
N MET A 1 -11.26 -9.58 -24.80
CA MET A 1 -10.54 -9.75 -23.51
C MET A 1 -9.39 -10.71 -23.72
N THR A 2 -8.25 -10.50 -23.06
CA THR A 2 -7.02 -11.30 -23.23
C THR A 2 -6.75 -12.09 -21.95
N ARG A 3 -6.51 -13.40 -22.06
CA ARG A 3 -6.12 -14.26 -20.94
C ARG A 3 -4.62 -14.16 -20.67
N VAL A 4 -4.27 -13.94 -19.41
CA VAL A 4 -2.89 -13.71 -18.96
C VAL A 4 -2.65 -14.36 -17.60
N ILE A 5 -1.38 -14.54 -17.25
CA ILE A 5 -0.96 -15.02 -15.92
C ILE A 5 -0.48 -13.82 -15.11
N CYS A 6 -1.02 -13.64 -13.91
CA CYS A 6 -0.59 -12.59 -12.99
C CYS A 6 0.88 -12.81 -12.59
N SER A 7 1.72 -11.79 -12.80
CA SER A 7 3.15 -11.84 -12.46
C SER A 7 3.43 -11.87 -10.96
N SER A 8 2.44 -11.56 -10.10
CA SER A 8 2.61 -11.57 -8.64
C SER A 8 2.14 -12.86 -7.99
N CYS A 9 1.00 -13.41 -8.39
CA CYS A 9 0.40 -14.58 -7.73
C CYS A 9 0.26 -15.81 -8.64
N GLY A 10 0.56 -15.70 -9.94
CA GLY A 10 0.50 -16.81 -10.88
C GLY A 10 -0.91 -17.26 -11.30
N THR A 11 -1.97 -16.59 -10.85
CA THR A 11 -3.33 -16.94 -11.26
C THR A 11 -3.65 -16.46 -12.67
N ARG A 12 -4.57 -17.16 -13.33
CA ARG A 12 -5.13 -16.77 -14.64
C ARG A 12 -6.14 -15.64 -14.43
N CYS A 13 -5.99 -14.55 -15.18
CA CYS A 13 -6.95 -13.46 -15.21
C CYS A 13 -7.21 -12.97 -16.63
N GLU A 14 -8.29 -12.20 -16.81
CA GLU A 14 -8.65 -11.59 -18.08
C GLU A 14 -8.48 -10.07 -17.99
N VAL A 15 -7.83 -9.48 -19.01
CA VAL A 15 -7.57 -8.04 -19.07
C VAL A 15 -8.14 -7.44 -20.36
N PRO A 16 -8.58 -6.16 -20.34
CA PRO A 16 -9.16 -5.49 -21.51
C PRO A 16 -8.11 -4.93 -22.48
N PHE A 17 -6.81 -5.06 -22.17
CA PHE A 17 -5.70 -4.56 -22.97
C PHE A 17 -4.79 -5.68 -23.46
N LYS A 18 -3.91 -5.38 -24.42
CA LYS A 18 -2.86 -6.30 -24.87
C LYS A 18 -1.59 -6.07 -24.03
N PRO A 19 -1.07 -7.08 -23.32
CA PRO A 19 0.16 -6.95 -22.56
C PRO A 19 1.35 -6.57 -23.45
N THR A 20 2.24 -5.72 -22.94
CA THR A 20 3.55 -5.44 -23.55
C THR A 20 4.64 -6.18 -22.79
N SER A 21 5.70 -6.61 -23.48
CA SER A 21 6.83 -7.33 -22.85
C SER A 21 7.57 -6.48 -21.79
N SER A 22 7.38 -5.16 -21.81
CA SER A 22 8.05 -4.21 -20.91
C SER A 22 7.46 -4.11 -19.51
N LYS A 23 6.18 -4.48 -19.30
CA LYS A 23 5.49 -4.29 -18.02
C LYS A 23 4.82 -5.58 -17.54
N PRO A 24 4.98 -5.95 -16.26
CA PRO A 24 4.30 -7.11 -15.68
C PRO A 24 2.79 -6.87 -15.61
N VAL A 25 2.02 -7.94 -15.81
CA VAL A 25 0.55 -7.90 -15.74
C VAL A 25 0.10 -8.42 -14.38
N TYR A 26 -0.82 -7.71 -13.74
CA TYR A 26 -1.35 -8.09 -12.43
C TYR A 26 -2.86 -8.35 -12.51
N CYS A 27 -3.36 -9.28 -11.71
CA CYS A 27 -4.79 -9.39 -11.45
C CYS A 27 -5.27 -8.19 -10.62
N SER A 28 -6.60 -7.98 -10.57
CA SER A 28 -7.22 -6.88 -9.83
C SER A 28 -6.76 -6.82 -8.37
N ASP A 29 -6.68 -7.96 -7.70
CA ASP A 29 -6.29 -8.03 -6.28
C ASP A 29 -4.83 -7.64 -6.06
N CYS A 30 -3.92 -8.17 -6.88
CA CYS A 30 -2.50 -7.84 -6.81
C CYS A 30 -2.23 -6.39 -7.20
N PHE A 31 -2.99 -5.84 -8.14
CA PHE A 31 -2.90 -4.43 -8.52
C PHE A 31 -3.29 -3.53 -7.35
N VAL A 32 -4.45 -3.77 -6.72
CA VAL A 32 -4.90 -3.03 -5.53
C VAL A 32 -3.90 -3.18 -4.38
N LYS A 33 -3.38 -4.39 -4.13
CA LYS A 33 -2.38 -4.62 -3.07
C LYS A 33 -1.09 -3.84 -3.31
N LYS A 34 -0.64 -3.72 -4.57
CA LYS A 34 0.55 -2.96 -4.94
C LYS A 34 0.36 -1.45 -4.73
N GLU A 35 -0.82 -0.93 -5.06
CA GLU A 35 -1.19 0.47 -4.80
C GLU A 35 -1.21 0.77 -3.30
N LYS A 36 -1.80 -0.13 -2.50
CA LYS A 36 -1.85 -0.01 -1.03
C LYS A 36 -0.48 -0.06 -0.36
N ALA A 37 0.41 -0.94 -0.83
CA ALA A 37 1.79 -1.02 -0.35
C ALA A 37 2.58 0.30 -0.52
N SER A 38 2.11 1.20 -1.39
CA SER A 38 2.73 2.52 -1.63
C SER A 38 2.09 3.63 -0.79
N SER A 39 0.91 3.39 -0.21
CA SER A 39 0.12 4.36 0.58
C SER A 39 0.11 4.05 2.09
N ASP A 40 0.51 2.85 2.51
CA ASP A 40 0.67 2.44 3.92
C ASP A 40 2.00 2.91 4.55
N LYS A 41 2.39 4.18 4.38
CA LYS A 41 3.64 4.70 4.99
C LYS A 41 3.46 5.50 6.28
N PHE A 42 2.25 5.57 6.82
CA PHE A 42 2.05 6.03 8.19
C PHE A 42 0.97 5.14 8.81
N SER A 43 1.39 4.16 9.61
CA SER A 43 0.44 3.35 10.36
C SER A 43 -0.14 4.21 11.48
N ASP A 44 -1.41 4.02 11.83
CA ASP A 44 -2.04 4.73 12.98
C ASP A 44 -1.18 4.63 14.24
N LYS A 45 -0.44 3.51 14.39
CA LYS A 45 0.49 3.25 15.49
C LYS A 45 1.67 4.23 15.54
N ASP A 46 2.17 4.68 14.38
CA ASP A 46 3.27 5.64 14.32
C ASP A 46 2.81 7.04 14.78
N PHE A 47 1.56 7.40 14.48
CA PHE A 47 0.94 8.64 14.94
C PHE A 47 0.69 8.63 16.46
N ASP A 48 0.23 7.51 17.01
CA ASP A 48 0.02 7.34 18.45
C ASP A 48 1.31 7.52 19.26
N ILE A 49 2.43 6.97 18.77
CA ILE A 49 3.75 7.11 19.41
C ILE A 49 4.21 8.57 19.41
N ILE A 50 3.98 9.30 18.30
CA ILE A 50 4.32 10.72 18.21
C ILE A 50 3.48 11.53 19.20
N ASN A 51 2.18 11.27 19.30
CA ASN A 51 1.30 11.96 20.23
C ASN A 51 1.64 11.68 21.69
N GLU A 52 2.03 10.46 22.03
CA GLU A 52 2.48 10.13 23.39
C GLU A 52 3.74 10.93 23.76
N LYS A 53 4.70 11.06 22.84
CA LYS A 53 5.91 11.86 23.04
C LYS A 53 5.58 13.34 23.19
N LEU A 54 4.69 13.88 22.36
CA LEU A 54 4.23 15.26 22.45
C LEU A 54 3.56 15.53 23.81
N ASN A 55 2.71 14.62 24.27
CA ASN A 55 2.07 14.71 25.59
C ASN A 55 3.07 14.73 26.74
N LYS A 56 4.15 13.94 26.66
CA LYS A 56 5.23 13.97 27.66
C LYS A 56 5.96 15.30 27.69
N ILE A 57 6.22 15.89 26.53
CA ILE A 57 6.88 17.21 26.42
C ILE A 57 5.96 18.31 26.96
N MET A 58 4.67 18.31 26.57
CA MET A 58 3.66 19.24 27.08
C MET A 58 3.61 19.23 28.62
N ARG A 59 3.59 18.04 29.22
CA ARG A 59 3.63 17.87 30.69
C ARG A 59 4.94 18.35 31.31
N ALA A 60 6.08 18.09 30.66
CA ALA A 60 7.39 18.46 31.18
C ALA A 60 7.65 19.97 31.10
N LEU A 61 7.05 20.65 30.11
CA LEU A 61 7.14 22.09 29.93
C LEU A 61 5.96 22.85 30.59
N ASP A 62 5.04 22.13 31.25
CA ASP A 62 3.79 22.63 31.83
C ASP A 62 2.97 23.52 30.86
N ILE A 63 3.05 23.18 29.57
CA ILE A 63 2.30 23.83 28.50
C ILE A 63 0.92 23.18 28.49
N LYS A 64 -0.07 23.96 28.92
CA LYS A 64 -1.47 23.55 29.02
C LYS A 64 -2.12 23.42 27.64
#